data_AF-A0A822BZS1-F1
#
_entry.id   AF-A0A822BZS1-F1
#
_cell.length_a   1.000
_cell.length_b   1.000
_cell.length_c   1.000
_cell.angle_alpha   90.00
_cell.angle_beta   90.00
_cell.angle_gamma   90.00
#
_symmetry.space_group_name_H-M   'P 1'
#
loop_
_entity.id
_entity.type
_entity.pdbx_description
1 polymer ?
#
loop_
_entity_poly.entity_id
_entity_poly.type
_entity_poly.pdbx_seq_one_letter_code
_entity_poly.pdbx_strand_id
1 'polypeptide(L)' 'MFNELWRFNYARREWTLETVEGDGPNLTLASHSMCLYRNLAFVFGGTGFPFGETVSNRLYILDLKRLQWKHCPI' A
#
# COMPACT_ATOMS: atom_id res chain seq x y z
N MET A 1 7.35 6.96 9.18
CA MET A 1 7.42 5.57 8.70
C MET A 1 7.10 5.62 7.20
N PHE A 2 7.71 4.76 6.37
CA PHE A 2 7.93 5.04 4.95
C PHE A 2 6.69 4.81 4.06
N ASN A 3 6.39 5.74 3.15
CA ASN A 3 5.36 5.59 2.10
C ASN A 3 6.01 5.09 0.80
N GLU A 4 6.74 3.99 0.91
CA GLU A 4 7.56 3.43 -0.17
C GLU A 4 6.96 2.11 -0.65
N LEU A 5 6.87 1.93 -1.97
CA LEU A 5 6.56 0.64 -2.56
C LEU A 5 7.84 0.03 -3.11
N TRP A 6 8.23 -1.10 -2.53
CA TRP A 6 9.37 -1.87 -2.99
C TRP A 6 8.93 -3.10 -3.77
N ARG A 7 9.55 -3.32 -4.94
CA ARG A 7 9.35 -4.51 -5.75
C ARG A 7 10.60 -5.38 -5.71
N PHE A 8 10.44 -6.66 -5.41
CA PHE A 8 11.52 -7.63 -5.50
C PHE A 8 11.44 -8.42 -6.80
N ASN A 9 12.56 -8.48 -7.53
CA ASN A 9 12.69 -9.36 -8.69
C ASN A 9 13.41 -10.65 -8.32
N TYR A 10 12.71 -11.78 -8.33
CA TYR A 10 13.28 -13.09 -7.96
C TYR A 10 14.41 -13.58 -8.89
N ALA A 11 14.32 -13.30 -10.19
CA ALA A 11 15.31 -13.75 -11.17
C ALA A 11 16.64 -13.00 -11.01
N ARG A 12 16.56 -11.69 -10.74
CA ARG A 12 17.72 -10.81 -10.56
C ARG A 12 18.19 -10.72 -9.11
N ARG A 13 17.35 -11.10 -8.15
CA ARG A 13 17.55 -10.93 -6.70
C ARG A 13 17.80 -9.47 -6.29
N GLU A 14 17.12 -8.56 -6.97
CA GLU A 14 17.28 -7.11 -6.80
C GLU A 14 15.96 -6.50 -6.31
N TRP A 15 16.10 -5.50 -5.45
CA TRP A 15 15.01 -4.64 -5.01
C TRP A 15 14.97 -3.38 -5.87
N THR A 16 13.78 -2.97 -6.29
CA THR A 16 13.56 -1.71 -7.00
C THR A 16 12.53 -0.89 -6.22
N LEU A 17 12.88 0.36 -5.94
CA LEU A 17 11.93 1.32 -5.39
C LEU A 17 11.04 1.80 -6.53
N GLU A 18 9.74 1.59 -6.40
CA GLU A 18 8.75 2.01 -7.38
C GLU A 18 8.25 3.42 -7.06
N THR A 19 8.17 4.27 -8.08
CA THR A 19 7.49 5.56 -7.97
C THR A 19 6.00 5.34 -8.17
N VAL A 20 5.21 5.62 -7.15
CA VAL A 20 3.75 5.42 -7.16
C VAL A 20 3.06 6.76 -6.99
N GLU A 21 2.06 7.02 -7.82
CA GLU A 21 1.28 8.27 -7.80
C GLU A 21 -0.12 8.03 -7.21
N GLY A 22 -0.84 9.12 -6.95
CA GLY A 22 -2.25 9.08 -6.53
C GLY A 22 -2.48 9.16 -5.02
N ASP A 23 -3.73 8.94 -4.62
CA ASP A 23 -4.20 9.11 -3.23
C ASP A 23 -3.97 7.83 -2.42
N GLY A 24 -2.69 7.57 -2.14
CA GLY A 24 -2.24 6.46 -1.31
C GLY A 24 -2.46 6.70 0.18
N PRO A 25 -2.18 5.70 1.02
CA PRO A 25 -2.23 5.89 2.47
C PRO A 25 -1.20 6.94 2.92
N ASN A 26 -1.68 8.15 3.19
CA ASN A 26 -0.86 9.27 3.71
C ASN A 26 -0.34 9.01 5.13
N LEU A 27 -0.95 8.07 5.85
CA LEU A 27 -0.53 7.61 7.16
C LEU A 27 0.21 6.30 6.97
N THR A 28 1.31 6.12 7.70
CA THR A 28 1.98 4.83 7.65
C THR A 28 1.18 3.80 8.41
N LEU A 29 0.56 2.89 7.65
CA LEU A 29 -0.30 1.84 8.18
C LEU A 29 0.54 0.58 8.42
N ALA A 30 0.76 0.23 9.68
CA ALA A 30 1.21 -1.11 10.07
C ALA A 30 0.01 -2.05 10.26
N SER A 31 0.28 -3.35 10.34
CA SER A 31 -0.74 -4.36 10.67
C SER A 31 -2.01 -4.28 9.80
N HIS A 32 -1.86 -3.84 8.55
CA HIS A 32 -2.96 -3.76 7.59
C HIS A 32 -3.22 -5.13 6.98
N SER A 33 -4.44 -5.33 6.47
CA SER A 33 -4.77 -6.49 5.64
C SER A 33 -4.54 -6.15 4.18
N MET A 34 -3.95 -7.07 3.42
CA MET A 34 -3.74 -6.90 1.98
C MET A 34 -4.20 -8.13 1.19
N CYS A 35 -4.89 -7.92 0.08
CA CYS A 35 -5.18 -8.98 -0.88
C CYS A 35 -4.92 -8.52 -2.32
N LEU A 36 -4.60 -9.49 -3.18
CA LEU A 36 -4.34 -9.25 -4.60
C LEU A 36 -5.47 -9.86 -5.43
N TYR A 37 -6.10 -9.06 -6.29
CA TYR A 37 -7.00 -9.55 -7.32
C TYR A 37 -6.55 -9.03 -8.68
N ARG A 38 -6.07 -9.95 -9.53
CA ARG A 38 -5.46 -9.64 -10.82
C ARG A 38 -4.25 -8.72 -10.64
N ASN A 39 -4.37 -7.46 -11.07
CA ASN A 39 -3.32 -6.44 -11.00
C ASN A 39 -3.68 -5.32 -10.02
N LEU A 40 -4.71 -5.53 -9.20
CA LEU A 40 -5.15 -4.60 -8.16
C LEU A 40 -4.79 -5.18 -6.80
N ALA A 41 -3.97 -4.45 -6.04
CA ALA A 41 -3.69 -4.74 -4.64
C ALA A 41 -4.63 -3.90 -3.76
N PHE A 42 -5.38 -4.56 -2.89
CA PHE A 42 -6.31 -3.95 -1.96
C PHE A 42 -5.66 -3.92 -0.59
N VAL A 43 -5.59 -2.75 0.03
CA VAL A 43 -5.03 -2.53 1.37
C VAL A 43 -6.13 -1.97 2.24
N PHE A 44 -6.52 -2.72 3.27
CA PHE A 44 -7.60 -2.35 4.17
C PHE A 44 -7.10 -2.18 5.60
N GLY A 45 -7.52 -1.06 6.19
CA GLY A 45 -7.31 -0.72 7.59
C GLY A 45 -5.84 -0.59 7.99
N GLY A 46 -5.49 -1.11 9.16
CA GLY A 46 -4.16 -0.99 9.76
C GLY A 46 -4.08 0.07 10.86
N THR A 47 -2.94 0.12 11.54
CA THR A 47 -2.66 1.05 12.64
C THR A 47 -1.73 2.15 12.17
N GLY A 48 -2.08 3.40 12.48
CA GLY A 48 -1.18 4.52 12.26
C GLY A 48 -0.02 4.53 13.24
N PHE A 49 0.99 5.35 12.97
CA PHE A 49 2.07 5.65 13.91
C PHE A 49 1.70 6.88 14.75
N PRO A 50 1.88 6.87 16.09
CA PRO A 50 2.41 5.78 16.93
C PRO A 50 1.48 4.56 16.98
N PHE A 51 2.05 3.35 16.99
CA PHE A 51 1.27 2.11 16.89
C PHE A 51 0.24 1.99 18.01
N GLY A 52 -1.02 1.77 17.64
CA GLY A 52 -2.13 1.57 18.58
C GLY A 52 -2.87 2.84 18.98
N GLU A 53 -2.38 4.03 18.60
CA GLU A 53 -3.10 5.29 18.87
C GLU A 53 -4.21 5.56 17.84
N THR A 54 -4.00 5.15 16.58
CA THR A 54 -4.97 5.35 15.52
C THR A 54 -5.17 4.05 14.73
N VAL A 55 -6.43 3.76 14.40
CA VAL A 55 -6.82 2.63 13.57
C VAL A 55 -7.53 3.19 12.34
N SER A 56 -7.17 2.68 11.18
CA SER A 56 -7.82 2.99 9.92
C SER A 56 -8.88 1.94 9.60
N ASN A 57 -10.00 2.39 9.04
CA ASN A 57 -11.01 1.57 8.37
C ASN A 57 -11.08 1.88 6.87
N ARG A 58 -10.06 2.56 6.32
CA ARG A 58 -10.03 2.96 4.91
C ARG A 58 -9.57 1.82 4.01
N LEU A 59 -10.08 1.82 2.78
CA LEU A 59 -9.64 0.92 1.71
C LEU A 59 -8.86 1.72 0.67
N TYR A 60 -7.63 1.27 0.41
CA TYR A 60 -6.80 1.77 -0.69
C TYR A 60 -6.64 0.66 -1.72
N ILE A 61 -6.62 1.06 -2.99
CA ILE A 61 -6.43 0.16 -4.12
C ILE A 61 -5.23 0.65 -4.92
N LEU A 62 -4.25 -0.20 -5.12
CA LEU A 62 -3.08 0.05 -5.95
C LEU A 62 -3.22 -0.72 -7.27
N ASP A 63 -3.25 -0.01 -8.39
CA ASP A 63 -3.07 -0.62 -9.71
C ASP A 63 -1.57 -0.86 -9.94
N LEU A 64 -1.15 -2.12 -9.90
CA LEU A 64 0.25 -2.54 -10.07
C LEU A 64 0.79 -2.37 -11.49
N LYS A 65 -0.09 -2.24 -12.50
CA LYS A 65 0.34 -1.95 -13.88
C LYS A 65 0.59 -0.47 -14.08
N ARG A 66 -0.26 0.38 -13.49
CA ARG A 66 -0.18 1.83 -13.64
C ARG A 66 0.67 2.49 -12.56
N LEU A 67 0.96 1.77 -11.47
CA LEU A 67 1.57 2.29 -10.26
C LEU A 67 0.80 3.51 -9.72
N GLN A 68 -0.52 3.35 -9.61
CA GLN A 68 -1.42 4.41 -9.16
C GLN A 68 -2.30 3.93 -8.01
N TRP A 69 -2.31 4.71 -6.94
CA TRP A 69 -3.19 4.55 -5.80
C TRP A 69 -4.55 5.22 -6.04
N LYS A 70 -5.58 4.57 -5.50
CA LYS A 70 -6.93 5.10 -5.41
C LYS A 70 -7.49 4.79 -4.02
N HIS A 71 -7.86 5.83 -3.29
CA HIS A 71 -8.70 5.69 -2.12
C HIS A 71 -10.13 5.33 -2.54
N CYS A 72 -10.69 4.28 -1.93
CA CYS A 72 -12.07 3.89 -2.13
C CYS A 72 -12.85 4.19 -0.85
N PRO A 73 -13.76 5.18 -0.86
CA PRO A 73 -14.67 5.38 0.26
C PRO A 73 -15.61 4.18 0.34
N ILE A 74 -15.61 3.53 1.50
CA ILE A 74 -16.51 2.45 1.90
C ILE A 74 -17.34 2.94 3.08
#